data_AF-A0A8T4KNY4-F1
#
_entry.id   AF-A0A8T4KNY4-F1
#
_cell.length_a   1.000
_cell.length_b   1.000
_cell.length_c   1.000
_cell.angle_alpha   90.00
_cell.angle_beta   90.00
_cell.angle_gamma   90.00
#
_symmetry.space_group_name_H-M   'P 1'
#
loop_
_entity.id
_entity.type
_entity.pdbx_description
1 polymer ?
#
loop_
_entity_poly.entity_id
_entity_poly.type
_entity_poly.pdbx_seq_one_letter_code
_entity_poly.pdbx_strand_id
1 'polypeptide(L)'
;MKGITPVIAVILLLLITIAGQANKALQTAEIVDVSNGKVTIKNVGTEPISTDNVGVFVDGVPADVLPYGGAGEIAPGSSKTFDVTVPFGSGERTIVVSVPGNSQSTTMQLDAGTTELISAEGNVVTLKNTGAVPIQKSDIIMKLDDDTVSFSGPDSLESGAEGTYTIDISAMPAQTGTKQLDVAIPGASSYSINVDINIGTLSFEGAAGNDVTVRNTGLTPLSTSLVSVKVAGQSVSFAPSVAEIPAGDTAVFAVNEIGILSGEGMGGALEIDSPGNTTGDAVAFDYLSSTKGYWKFDELNLAGGRAIPDHSGNGIDGSFVGTLRNVQMREYIP
;
A
#
# COMPACT_ATOMS: atom_id res chain seq x y z
N MET A 1 -46.84 -37.57 63.83
CA MET A 1 -45.47 -37.25 63.35
C MET A 1 -45.56 -36.55 61.98
N LYS A 2 -45.75 -35.22 61.94
CA LYS A 2 -45.84 -34.42 60.69
C LYS A 2 -45.30 -33.00 60.88
N GLY A 3 -44.03 -32.87 61.27
CA GLY A 3 -43.45 -31.53 61.51
C GLY A 3 -41.93 -31.43 61.49
N ILE A 4 -41.20 -32.55 61.43
CA ILE A 4 -39.72 -32.53 61.53
C ILE A 4 -39.05 -32.50 60.15
N THR A 5 -39.71 -33.02 59.11
CA THR A 5 -39.18 -33.12 57.75
C THR A 5 -38.86 -31.77 57.07
N PRO A 6 -39.67 -30.69 57.19
CA PRO A 6 -39.35 -29.42 56.52
C PRO A 6 -38.19 -28.68 57.19
N VAL A 7 -38.01 -28.83 58.52
CA VAL A 7 -36.93 -28.15 59.26
C VAL A 7 -35.56 -28.76 58.93
N ILE A 8 -35.48 -30.08 58.80
CA ILE A 8 -34.23 -30.76 58.41
C ILE A 8 -33.82 -30.36 56.98
N ALA A 9 -34.77 -30.26 56.05
CA ALA A 9 -34.49 -29.87 54.67
C ALA A 9 -33.93 -28.44 54.56
N VAL A 10 -34.49 -27.49 55.33
CA VAL A 10 -34.00 -26.10 55.35
C VAL A 10 -32.62 -26.00 55.98
N ILE A 11 -32.34 -26.74 57.06
CA ILE A 11 -31.02 -26.77 57.70
C ILE A 11 -29.98 -27.40 56.77
N LEU A 12 -30.30 -28.50 56.08
CA LEU A 12 -29.40 -29.12 55.11
C LEU A 12 -29.09 -28.18 53.94
N LEU A 13 -30.10 -27.50 53.40
CA LEU A 13 -29.92 -26.54 52.31
C LEU A 13 -29.06 -25.35 52.76
N LEU A 14 -29.27 -24.85 53.97
CA LEU A 14 -28.46 -23.78 54.56
C LEU A 14 -27.00 -24.22 54.76
N LEU A 15 -26.76 -25.44 55.28
CA LEU A 15 -25.42 -25.99 55.47
C LEU A 15 -24.70 -26.23 54.14
N ILE A 16 -25.41 -26.69 53.10
CA ILE A 16 -24.84 -26.84 51.75
C ILE A 16 -24.48 -25.47 51.15
N THR A 17 -25.32 -24.45 51.36
CA THR A 17 -25.07 -23.09 50.86
C THR A 17 -23.89 -22.45 51.56
N ILE A 18 -23.79 -22.60 52.88
CA ILE A 18 -22.67 -22.09 53.69
C ILE A 18 -21.37 -22.85 53.35
N ALA A 19 -21.42 -24.17 53.23
CA ALA A 19 -20.27 -24.97 52.81
C ALA A 19 -19.82 -24.61 51.38
N GLY A 20 -20.76 -24.34 50.47
CA GLY A 20 -20.45 -23.89 49.12
C GLY A 20 -19.77 -22.52 49.06
N GLN A 21 -20.13 -21.58 49.95
CA GLN A 21 -19.45 -20.28 50.04
C GLN A 21 -18.10 -20.38 50.77
N ALA A 22 -17.99 -21.20 51.81
CA ALA A 22 -16.73 -21.45 52.51
C ALA A 22 -15.71 -22.13 51.58
N ASN A 23 -16.15 -23.07 50.74
CA ASN A 23 -15.27 -23.77 49.81
C ASN A 23 -14.71 -22.84 48.72
N LYS A 24 -15.50 -21.85 48.29
CA LYS A 24 -15.02 -20.81 47.38
C LYS A 24 -13.92 -19.96 48.01
N ALA A 25 -14.05 -19.59 49.28
CA ALA A 25 -13.02 -18.81 50.00
C ALA A 25 -11.67 -19.56 50.17
N LEU A 26 -11.63 -20.88 49.93
CA LEU A 26 -10.40 -21.69 49.94
C LEU A 26 -9.70 -21.76 48.58
N GLN A 27 -10.31 -21.23 47.52
CA GLN A 27 -9.82 -21.20 46.15
C GLN A 27 -9.40 -19.77 45.77
N THR A 28 -8.30 -19.30 46.36
CA THR A 28 -7.77 -17.94 46.15
C THR A 28 -6.51 -17.93 45.30
N ALA A 29 -6.35 -16.93 44.45
CA ALA A 29 -5.17 -16.75 43.60
C ALA A 29 -4.49 -15.40 43.80
N GLU A 30 -3.20 -15.35 43.49
CA GLU A 30 -2.39 -14.14 43.40
C GLU A 30 -1.87 -13.95 41.98
N ILE A 31 -1.90 -12.71 41.46
CA ILE A 31 -1.26 -12.37 40.19
C ILE A 31 0.25 -12.29 40.41
N VAL A 32 1.00 -13.15 39.72
CA VAL A 32 2.46 -13.24 39.85
C VAL A 32 3.17 -12.38 38.80
N ASP A 33 2.66 -12.39 37.57
CA ASP A 33 3.24 -11.65 36.47
C ASP A 33 2.18 -11.29 35.44
N VAL A 34 2.33 -10.12 34.82
CA VAL A 34 1.53 -9.68 33.68
C VAL A 34 2.44 -9.00 32.69
N SER A 35 2.59 -9.61 31.52
CA SER A 35 3.47 -9.11 30.47
C SER A 35 2.99 -9.56 29.10
N ASN A 36 2.97 -8.65 28.12
CA ASN A 36 2.80 -8.94 26.69
C ASN A 36 1.66 -9.92 26.35
N GLY A 37 0.45 -9.65 26.86
CA GLY A 37 -0.72 -10.49 26.59
C GLY A 37 -0.72 -11.82 27.34
N LYS A 38 0.10 -11.95 28.38
CA LYS A 38 0.13 -13.12 29.26
C LYS A 38 -0.13 -12.71 30.70
N VAL A 39 -0.86 -13.57 31.41
CA VAL A 39 -1.11 -13.43 32.84
C VAL A 39 -0.72 -14.72 33.53
N THR A 40 0.17 -14.62 34.53
CA THR A 40 0.54 -15.74 35.38
C THR A 40 -0.07 -15.56 36.76
N ILE A 41 -0.84 -16.54 37.20
CA ILE A 41 -1.41 -16.57 38.55
C ILE A 41 -0.87 -17.75 39.35
N LYS A 42 -0.81 -17.60 40.66
CA LYS A 42 -0.47 -18.65 41.63
C LYS A 42 -1.66 -18.96 42.51
N ASN A 43 -2.01 -20.24 42.65
CA ASN A 43 -2.99 -20.65 43.65
C ASN A 43 -2.37 -20.53 45.04
N VAL A 44 -2.87 -19.59 45.85
CA VAL A 44 -2.45 -19.37 47.24
C VAL A 44 -3.47 -19.90 48.24
N GLY A 45 -4.58 -20.47 47.75
CA GLY A 45 -5.58 -21.17 48.53
C GLY A 45 -5.15 -22.59 48.92
N THR A 46 -6.04 -23.30 49.60
CA THR A 46 -5.81 -24.68 50.06
C THR A 46 -6.49 -25.71 49.17
N GLU A 47 -7.38 -25.29 48.28
CA GLU A 47 -8.09 -26.15 47.32
C GLU A 47 -7.61 -25.90 45.88
N PRO A 48 -7.59 -26.91 45.00
CA PRO A 48 -7.28 -26.72 43.58
C PRO A 48 -8.24 -25.76 42.88
N ILE A 49 -7.73 -24.98 41.92
CA ILE A 49 -8.53 -24.07 41.08
C ILE A 49 -8.61 -24.66 39.67
N SER A 50 -9.81 -24.96 39.17
CA SER A 50 -9.97 -25.32 37.75
C SER A 50 -9.67 -24.11 36.86
N THR A 51 -8.92 -24.32 35.77
CA THR A 51 -8.65 -23.28 34.77
C THR A 51 -9.92 -22.70 34.15
N ASP A 52 -11.01 -23.47 34.10
CA ASP A 52 -12.30 -23.02 33.55
C ASP A 52 -12.99 -22.00 34.45
N ASN A 53 -12.57 -21.90 35.71
CA ASN A 53 -13.10 -20.96 36.69
C ASN A 53 -12.23 -19.69 36.82
N VAL A 54 -11.22 -19.54 35.96
CA VAL A 54 -10.37 -18.34 35.90
C VAL A 54 -10.96 -17.39 34.86
N GLY A 55 -11.46 -16.24 35.32
CA GLY A 55 -11.87 -15.14 34.46
C GLY A 55 -10.80 -14.07 34.43
N VAL A 56 -10.46 -13.55 33.25
CA VAL A 56 -9.60 -12.37 33.10
C VAL A 56 -10.39 -11.27 32.40
N PHE A 57 -10.25 -10.06 32.89
CA PHE A 57 -10.86 -8.86 32.32
C PHE A 57 -9.77 -7.84 32.02
N VAL A 58 -9.86 -7.19 30.87
CA VAL A 58 -9.00 -6.08 30.47
C VAL A 58 -9.85 -4.83 30.37
N ASP A 59 -9.50 -3.79 31.12
CA ASP A 59 -10.24 -2.52 31.20
C ASP A 59 -11.74 -2.72 31.52
N GLY A 60 -12.04 -3.74 32.34
CA GLY A 60 -13.41 -4.10 32.74
C GLY A 60 -14.18 -4.94 31.72
N VAL A 61 -13.60 -5.25 30.56
CA VAL A 61 -14.20 -6.13 29.53
C VAL A 61 -13.68 -7.56 29.70
N PRO A 62 -14.55 -8.60 29.68
CA PRO A 62 -14.09 -9.99 29.68
C PRO A 62 -13.15 -10.26 28.51
N ALA A 63 -12.00 -10.87 28.79
CA ALA A 63 -11.04 -11.28 27.77
C ALA A 63 -11.07 -12.79 27.58
N ASP A 64 -10.83 -13.23 26.34
CA ASP A 64 -10.62 -14.64 26.05
C ASP A 64 -9.30 -15.09 26.66
N VAL A 65 -9.33 -16.24 27.33
CA VAL A 65 -8.17 -16.80 28.04
C VAL A 65 -7.89 -18.23 27.60
N LEU A 66 -6.62 -18.51 27.33
CA LEU A 66 -6.14 -19.84 26.98
C LEU A 66 -5.05 -20.28 27.95
N PRO A 67 -5.28 -21.32 28.77
CA PRO A 67 -4.26 -21.81 29.70
C PRO A 67 -3.10 -22.46 28.95
N TYR A 68 -1.87 -22.02 29.22
CA TYR A 68 -0.67 -22.60 28.63
C TYR A 68 -0.50 -24.06 29.05
N GLY A 69 -0.30 -24.95 28.08
CA GLY A 69 -0.27 -26.40 28.33
C GLY A 69 -1.64 -27.04 28.57
N GLY A 70 -2.73 -26.34 28.22
CA GLY A 70 -4.09 -26.88 28.24
C GLY A 70 -4.84 -26.71 29.57
N ALA A 71 -6.13 -27.02 29.51
CA ALA A 71 -7.06 -26.99 30.64
C ALA A 71 -6.68 -28.01 31.72
N GLY A 72 -6.99 -27.70 32.98
CA GLY A 72 -6.70 -28.57 34.11
C GLY A 72 -6.89 -27.86 35.45
N GLU A 73 -6.27 -28.39 36.49
CA GLU A 73 -6.29 -27.80 37.82
C GLU A 73 -4.97 -27.11 38.17
N ILE A 74 -5.07 -25.98 38.86
CA ILE A 74 -3.95 -25.28 39.48
C ILE A 74 -3.89 -25.73 40.94
N ALA A 75 -2.99 -26.66 41.25
CA ALA A 75 -2.81 -27.17 42.61
C ALA A 75 -2.36 -26.06 43.59
N PRO A 76 -2.69 -26.16 44.89
CA PRO A 76 -2.19 -25.24 45.92
C PRO A 76 -0.68 -25.01 45.82
N GLY A 77 -0.26 -23.75 45.87
CA GLY A 77 1.14 -23.32 45.75
C GLY A 77 1.72 -23.32 44.33
N SER A 78 0.99 -23.82 43.33
CA SER A 78 1.44 -23.87 41.93
C SER A 78 0.98 -22.65 41.12
N SER A 79 1.71 -22.34 40.05
CA SER A 79 1.38 -21.25 39.12
C SER A 79 0.92 -21.78 37.77
N LYS A 80 0.11 -20.98 37.07
CA LYS A 80 -0.34 -21.24 35.70
C LYS A 80 -0.36 -19.94 34.92
N THR A 81 0.12 -19.99 33.68
CA THR A 81 0.13 -18.87 32.73
C THR A 81 -1.01 -19.03 31.74
N PHE A 82 -1.65 -17.92 31.41
CA PHE A 82 -2.74 -17.81 30.45
C PHE A 82 -2.33 -16.83 29.36
N ASP A 83 -2.55 -17.21 28.10
CA ASP A 83 -2.58 -16.25 27.00
C ASP A 83 -3.92 -15.51 27.09
N VAL A 84 -3.86 -14.18 27.03
CA VAL A 84 -5.00 -13.29 27.18
C VAL A 84 -5.14 -12.48 25.91
N THR A 85 -6.31 -12.52 25.28
CA THR A 85 -6.60 -11.62 24.17
C THR A 85 -6.81 -10.21 24.69
N VAL A 86 -5.87 -9.32 24.39
CA VAL A 86 -5.93 -7.92 24.81
C VAL A 86 -6.46 -7.05 23.67
N PRO A 87 -7.40 -6.14 23.91
CA PRO A 87 -7.85 -5.18 22.90
C PRO A 87 -6.68 -4.37 22.33
N PHE A 88 -6.77 -4.06 21.03
CA PHE A 88 -5.75 -3.30 20.31
C PHE A 88 -5.43 -1.94 20.96
N GLY A 89 -4.18 -1.50 20.85
CA GLY A 89 -3.70 -0.19 21.30
C GLY A 89 -2.48 -0.27 22.23
N SER A 90 -1.94 0.90 22.60
CA SER A 90 -0.80 1.05 23.50
C SER A 90 -1.20 1.71 24.82
N GLY A 91 -0.33 1.59 25.83
CA GLY A 91 -0.47 2.28 27.12
C GLY A 91 -0.93 1.38 28.26
N GLU A 92 -1.26 2.02 29.39
CA GLU A 92 -1.62 1.31 30.62
C GLU A 92 -2.99 0.65 30.49
N ARG A 93 -3.04 -0.64 30.82
CA ARG A 93 -4.25 -1.46 30.87
C ARG A 93 -4.48 -1.97 32.27
N THR A 94 -5.72 -1.90 32.72
CA THR A 94 -6.12 -2.54 33.99
C THR A 94 -6.48 -3.99 33.73
N ILE A 95 -5.74 -4.90 34.34
CA ILE A 95 -6.02 -6.33 34.30
C ILE A 95 -6.69 -6.72 35.61
N VAL A 96 -7.82 -7.41 35.51
CA VAL A 96 -8.51 -8.01 36.65
C VAL A 96 -8.57 -9.51 36.46
N VAL A 97 -8.03 -10.26 37.41
CA VAL A 97 -8.18 -11.72 37.47
C VAL A 97 -9.23 -12.05 38.52
N SER A 98 -10.18 -12.90 38.16
CA SER A 98 -11.20 -13.42 39.04
C SER A 98 -11.11 -14.94 39.11
N VAL A 99 -11.04 -15.47 40.32
CA VAL A 99 -11.16 -16.90 40.63
C VAL A 99 -12.30 -17.08 41.66
N PRO A 100 -12.73 -18.31 41.99
CA PRO A 100 -13.90 -18.50 42.86
C PRO A 100 -13.84 -17.81 44.23
N GLY A 101 -12.64 -17.71 44.83
CA GLY A 101 -12.46 -17.17 46.17
C GLY A 101 -12.10 -15.69 46.27
N ASN A 102 -11.56 -15.10 45.20
CA ASN A 102 -11.17 -13.69 45.20
C ASN A 102 -11.02 -13.12 43.78
N SER A 103 -10.92 -11.80 43.71
CA SER A 103 -10.49 -11.08 42.52
C SER A 103 -9.36 -10.12 42.88
N GLN A 104 -8.40 -9.97 41.96
CA GLN A 104 -7.26 -9.08 42.10
C GLN A 104 -7.12 -8.24 40.84
N SER A 105 -6.54 -7.05 40.99
CA SER A 105 -6.26 -6.15 39.88
C SER A 105 -4.81 -5.70 39.90
N THR A 106 -4.23 -5.57 38.71
CA THR A 106 -2.92 -4.96 38.47
C THR A 106 -2.95 -4.19 37.16
N THR A 107 -1.94 -3.38 36.91
CA THR A 107 -1.76 -2.68 35.65
C THR A 107 -0.70 -3.37 34.79
N MET A 108 -0.95 -3.42 33.49
CA MET A 108 0.03 -3.83 32.48
C MET A 108 0.31 -2.63 31.59
N GLN A 109 1.57 -2.38 31.25
CA GLN A 109 1.88 -1.50 30.13
C GLN A 109 1.90 -2.37 28.87
N LEU A 110 1.01 -2.06 27.92
CA LEU A 110 1.16 -2.54 26.56
C LEU A 110 2.16 -1.64 25.85
N ASP A 111 3.29 -2.22 25.50
CA ASP A 111 4.19 -1.57 24.56
C ASP A 111 3.44 -1.36 23.24
N ALA A 112 3.54 -0.14 22.69
CA ALA A 112 3.09 0.10 21.33
C ALA A 112 3.85 -0.87 20.39
N GLY A 113 3.19 -1.37 19.35
CA GLY A 113 3.78 -2.37 18.45
C GLY A 113 5.16 -1.92 17.99
N THR A 114 6.21 -2.61 18.46
CA THR A 114 7.58 -2.26 18.11
C THR A 114 7.88 -2.78 16.73
N THR A 115 8.55 -1.97 15.92
CA THR A 115 9.03 -2.43 14.62
C THR A 115 10.53 -2.66 14.64
N GLU A 116 11.00 -3.26 13.55
CA GLU A 116 12.37 -3.19 13.07
C GLU A 116 12.31 -2.72 11.62
N LEU A 117 13.14 -1.73 11.27
CA LEU A 117 13.34 -1.35 9.88
C LEU A 117 14.28 -2.37 9.23
N ILE A 118 13.76 -3.17 8.29
CA ILE A 118 14.53 -4.20 7.59
C ILE A 118 15.30 -3.60 6.42
N SER A 119 14.62 -2.79 5.60
CA SER A 119 15.22 -2.09 4.47
C SER A 119 14.45 -0.82 4.11
N ALA A 120 15.17 0.14 3.52
CA ALA A 120 14.59 1.32 2.90
C ALA A 120 15.41 1.64 1.64
N GLU A 121 14.85 1.32 0.48
CA GLU A 121 15.50 1.46 -0.83
C GLU A 121 14.54 2.14 -1.80
N GLY A 122 14.92 3.29 -2.36
CA GLY A 122 14.01 4.08 -3.18
C GLY A 122 12.76 4.54 -2.41
N ASN A 123 11.57 4.27 -2.96
CA ASN A 123 10.28 4.46 -2.27
C ASN A 123 9.76 3.22 -1.56
N VAL A 124 10.58 2.16 -1.43
CA VAL A 124 10.14 0.91 -0.82
C VAL A 124 10.73 0.78 0.58
N VAL A 125 9.85 0.56 1.55
CA VAL A 125 10.19 0.40 2.97
C VAL A 125 9.72 -0.97 3.42
N THR A 126 10.62 -1.77 4.00
CA THR A 126 10.25 -3.06 4.61
C THR A 126 10.37 -2.95 6.12
N LEU A 127 9.26 -3.20 6.80
CA LEU A 127 9.17 -3.21 8.26
C LEU A 127 8.87 -4.61 8.77
N LYS A 128 9.41 -4.96 9.92
CA LYS A 128 9.04 -6.15 10.66
C LYS A 128 8.38 -5.75 11.97
N ASN A 129 7.23 -6.34 12.29
CA ASN A 129 6.65 -6.19 13.61
C ASN A 129 7.36 -7.13 14.59
N THR A 130 8.10 -6.57 15.52
CA THR A 130 8.78 -7.31 16.60
C THR A 130 7.96 -7.32 17.89
N GLY A 131 6.90 -6.52 17.95
CA GLY A 131 5.96 -6.43 19.07
C GLY A 131 4.91 -7.53 19.06
N ALA A 132 4.24 -7.71 20.20
CA ALA A 132 3.20 -8.72 20.38
C ALA A 132 1.83 -8.30 19.80
N VAL A 133 1.66 -7.04 19.42
CA VAL A 133 0.40 -6.46 18.96
C VAL A 133 0.51 -6.12 17.47
N PRO A 134 -0.50 -6.42 16.63
CA PRO A 134 -0.52 -6.00 15.24
C PRO A 134 -0.48 -4.47 15.09
N ILE A 135 0.27 -3.99 14.09
CA ILE A 135 0.37 -2.57 13.77
C ILE A 135 -0.57 -2.26 12.61
N GLN A 136 -1.47 -1.29 12.78
CA GLN A 136 -2.32 -0.87 11.66
C GLN A 136 -1.55 0.07 10.75
N LYS A 137 -1.84 0.01 9.44
CA LYS A 137 -1.29 0.94 8.46
C LYS A 137 -1.53 2.41 8.84
N SER A 138 -2.68 2.71 9.45
CA SER A 138 -3.05 4.04 9.92
C SER A 138 -2.15 4.59 11.02
N ASP A 139 -1.42 3.72 11.73
CA ASP A 139 -0.56 4.10 12.85
C ASP A 139 0.87 4.40 12.39
N ILE A 140 1.20 4.06 11.14
CA ILE A 140 2.50 4.30 10.53
C ILE A 140 2.50 5.70 9.91
N ILE A 141 3.47 6.51 10.32
CA ILE A 141 3.73 7.84 9.76
C ILE A 141 5.04 7.75 9.00
N MET A 142 5.00 8.08 7.71
CA MET A 142 6.20 8.25 6.89
C MET A 142 6.35 9.71 6.50
N LYS A 143 7.56 10.24 6.65
CA LYS A 143 7.93 11.57 6.18
C LYS A 143 9.17 11.51 5.32
N LEU A 144 9.19 12.28 4.23
CA LEU A 144 10.38 12.48 3.44
C LEU A 144 10.75 13.97 3.48
N ASP A 145 11.98 14.29 3.89
CA ASP A 145 12.45 15.67 4.11
C ASP A 145 11.42 16.51 4.90
N ASP A 146 10.92 15.97 6.02
CA ASP A 146 9.87 16.54 6.89
C ASP A 146 8.43 16.55 6.34
N ASP A 147 8.21 16.29 5.05
CA ASP A 147 6.88 16.25 4.44
C ASP A 147 6.22 14.87 4.64
N THR A 148 4.97 14.86 5.12
CA THR A 148 4.21 13.61 5.29
C THR A 148 3.82 13.05 3.92
N VAL A 149 4.14 11.78 3.68
CA VAL A 149 3.85 11.11 2.41
C VAL A 149 2.74 10.08 2.55
N SER A 150 1.93 9.94 1.49
CA SER A 150 1.02 8.80 1.36
C SER A 150 1.80 7.56 0.95
N PHE A 151 1.30 6.37 1.32
CA PHE A 151 1.91 5.10 0.97
C PHE A 151 0.87 3.98 0.85
N SER A 152 1.21 2.97 0.06
CA SER A 152 0.51 1.70 -0.07
C SER A 152 1.24 0.58 0.69
N GLY A 153 0.55 -0.53 0.96
CA GLY A 153 1.08 -1.62 1.79
C GLY A 153 -0.04 -2.42 2.46
N PRO A 154 0.27 -3.41 3.30
CA PRO A 154 -0.71 -4.19 4.05
C PRO A 154 -1.48 -3.30 5.05
N ASP A 155 -2.77 -3.60 5.27
CA ASP A 155 -3.63 -2.85 6.19
C ASP A 155 -3.27 -3.09 7.68
N SER A 156 -2.76 -4.29 7.98
CA SER A 156 -2.30 -4.71 9.30
C SER A 156 -0.98 -5.49 9.17
N LEU A 157 -0.04 -5.23 10.07
CA LEU A 157 1.21 -5.96 10.20
C LEU A 157 1.19 -6.78 11.48
N GLU A 158 0.88 -8.07 11.35
CA GLU A 158 0.77 -9.02 12.48
C GLU A 158 2.10 -9.21 13.23
N SER A 159 2.02 -9.62 14.50
CA SER A 159 3.20 -9.91 15.33
C SER A 159 4.15 -10.90 14.64
N GLY A 160 5.42 -10.51 14.51
CA GLY A 160 6.48 -11.31 13.87
C GLY A 160 6.50 -11.25 12.34
N ALA A 161 5.51 -10.61 11.70
CA ALA A 161 5.42 -10.53 10.24
C ALA A 161 6.27 -9.39 9.66
N GLU A 162 6.66 -9.56 8.40
CA GLU A 162 7.28 -8.52 7.57
C GLU A 162 6.27 -7.94 6.59
N GLY A 163 6.32 -6.64 6.38
CA GLY A 163 5.43 -5.90 5.51
C GLY A 163 6.21 -4.91 4.66
N THR A 164 5.93 -4.93 3.36
CA THR A 164 6.48 -3.99 2.40
C THR A 164 5.49 -2.87 2.16
N TYR A 165 5.95 -1.64 2.30
CA TYR A 165 5.21 -0.42 2.08
C TYR A 165 5.87 0.37 0.95
N THR A 166 5.07 0.95 0.09
CA THR A 166 5.53 1.72 -1.07
C THR A 166 5.01 3.13 -0.97
N ILE A 167 5.91 4.11 -0.87
CA ILE A 167 5.55 5.54 -0.83
C ILE A 167 4.92 5.93 -2.17
N ASP A 168 3.77 6.59 -2.12
CA ASP A 168 3.02 7.05 -3.27
C ASP A 168 3.63 8.32 -3.83
N ILE A 169 4.18 8.19 -5.04
CA ILE A 169 5.02 9.20 -5.69
C ILE A 169 4.25 10.29 -6.41
N SER A 170 2.93 10.16 -6.58
CA SER A 170 2.10 11.15 -7.26
C SER A 170 2.05 12.49 -6.51
N ALA A 171 2.32 12.48 -5.20
CA ALA A 171 2.40 13.66 -4.36
C ALA A 171 3.83 14.24 -4.28
N MET A 172 4.83 13.55 -4.84
CA MET A 172 6.22 13.96 -4.75
C MET A 172 6.62 14.68 -6.05
N PRO A 173 6.88 16.00 -6.03
CA PRO A 173 7.45 16.67 -7.18
C PRO A 173 8.75 15.96 -7.53
N ALA A 174 9.06 15.88 -8.82
CA ALA A 174 10.30 15.40 -9.38
C ALA A 174 11.56 15.55 -8.48
N GLN A 175 11.89 14.53 -7.67
CA GLN A 175 13.04 14.59 -6.78
C GLN A 175 13.89 13.34 -6.98
N THR A 176 15.02 13.52 -7.64
CA THR A 176 16.12 12.55 -7.62
C THR A 176 17.12 12.95 -6.55
N GLY A 177 17.69 11.95 -5.87
CA GLY A 177 18.81 12.13 -4.96
C GLY A 177 18.55 11.56 -3.57
N THR A 178 19.54 11.78 -2.69
CA THR A 178 19.48 11.34 -1.30
C THR A 178 18.51 12.20 -0.51
N LYS A 179 17.59 11.54 0.19
CA LYS A 179 16.49 12.12 0.94
C LYS A 179 16.46 11.57 2.35
N GLN A 180 16.05 12.37 3.33
CA GLN A 180 15.84 11.86 4.67
C GLN A 180 14.44 11.25 4.74
N LEU A 181 14.35 9.95 4.98
CA LEU A 181 13.12 9.24 5.28
C LEU A 181 13.02 9.03 6.79
N ASP A 182 11.95 9.56 7.38
CA ASP A 182 11.56 9.27 8.74
C ASP A 182 10.36 8.32 8.74
N VAL A 183 10.48 7.19 9.43
CA VAL A 183 9.39 6.22 9.64
C VAL A 183 9.11 6.13 11.13
N ALA A 184 7.88 6.40 11.52
CA ALA A 184 7.49 6.43 12.92
C ALA A 184 6.19 5.68 13.17
N ILE A 185 6.15 4.97 14.30
CA ILE A 185 4.94 4.50 14.96
C ILE A 185 4.90 5.23 16.29
N PRO A 186 4.00 6.22 16.47
CA PRO A 186 3.97 7.06 17.66
C PRO A 186 3.93 6.25 18.96
N GLY A 187 4.89 6.52 19.85
CA GLY A 187 5.01 5.81 21.13
C GLY A 187 5.65 4.43 21.06
N ALA A 188 6.10 3.96 19.88
CA ALA A 188 6.72 2.64 19.71
C ALA A 188 8.14 2.70 19.15
N SER A 189 8.30 3.25 17.94
CA SER A 189 9.53 3.13 17.17
C SER A 189 9.65 4.32 16.22
N SER A 190 10.88 4.78 16.00
CA SER A 190 11.20 5.86 15.06
C SER A 190 12.54 5.58 14.41
N TYR A 191 12.61 5.71 13.10
CA TYR A 191 13.82 5.58 12.31
C TYR A 191 14.00 6.81 11.44
N SER A 192 15.23 7.26 11.32
CA SER A 192 15.63 8.31 10.38
C SER A 192 16.76 7.74 9.53
N ILE A 193 16.54 7.61 8.23
CA ILE A 193 17.47 6.99 7.30
C ILE A 193 17.58 7.83 6.03
N ASN A 194 18.79 7.93 5.50
CA ASN A 194 19.00 8.50 4.18
C ASN A 194 18.66 7.45 3.12
N VAL A 195 17.69 7.74 2.27
CA VAL A 195 17.28 6.90 1.15
C VAL A 195 17.59 7.62 -0.15
N ASP A 196 18.14 6.90 -1.11
CA ASP A 196 18.28 7.41 -2.46
C ASP A 196 16.96 7.20 -3.20
N ILE A 197 16.20 8.28 -3.34
CA ILE A 197 15.00 8.29 -4.17
C ILE A 197 15.44 8.53 -5.60
N ASN A 198 15.40 7.45 -6.40
CA ASN A 198 15.63 7.51 -7.84
C ASN A 198 14.41 6.93 -8.54
N ILE A 199 13.35 7.73 -8.65
CA ILE A 199 12.06 7.28 -9.17
C ILE A 199 11.70 8.10 -10.39
N GLY A 200 11.20 7.39 -11.39
CA GLY A 200 10.78 8.00 -12.63
C GLY A 200 11.92 8.60 -13.42
N THR A 201 13.15 8.13 -13.26
CA THR A 201 14.24 8.50 -14.15
C THR A 201 14.18 7.66 -15.43
N LEU A 202 14.27 8.34 -16.56
CA LEU A 202 14.34 7.74 -17.88
C LEU A 202 15.70 8.04 -18.52
N SER A 203 16.25 7.06 -19.23
CA SER A 203 17.25 7.32 -20.27
C SER A 203 16.60 7.19 -21.64
N PHE A 204 16.92 8.13 -22.52
CA PHE A 204 16.64 7.98 -23.95
C PHE A 204 17.61 6.94 -24.54
N GLU A 205 17.07 5.90 -25.18
CA GLU A 205 17.86 4.82 -25.78
C GLU A 205 17.93 4.95 -27.31
N GLY A 206 16.98 5.66 -27.92
CA GLY A 206 16.97 5.92 -29.36
C GLY A 206 15.58 6.20 -29.92
N ALA A 207 15.55 6.61 -31.18
CA ALA A 207 14.33 6.80 -31.95
C ALA A 207 14.47 6.20 -33.35
N ALA A 208 13.43 5.52 -33.83
CA ALA A 208 13.36 4.95 -35.16
C ALA A 208 11.97 5.20 -35.75
N GLY A 209 11.90 6.00 -36.83
CA GLY A 209 10.60 6.47 -37.33
C GLY A 209 9.89 7.33 -36.28
N ASN A 210 8.64 6.97 -35.95
CA ASN A 210 7.84 7.63 -34.90
C ASN A 210 7.93 6.93 -33.54
N ASP A 211 8.72 5.87 -33.42
CA ASP A 211 8.89 5.12 -32.18
C ASP A 211 10.08 5.66 -31.38
N VAL A 212 9.80 6.05 -30.14
CA VAL A 212 10.77 6.55 -29.16
C VAL A 212 11.00 5.47 -28.11
N THR A 213 12.24 5.03 -27.94
CA THR A 213 12.61 4.02 -26.94
C THR A 213 13.26 4.70 -25.73
N VAL A 214 12.73 4.39 -24.56
CA VAL A 214 13.29 4.80 -23.27
C VAL A 214 13.57 3.60 -22.39
N ARG A 215 14.47 3.76 -21.43
CA ARG A 215 14.67 2.82 -20.33
C ARG A 215 14.32 3.49 -19.01
N ASN A 216 13.62 2.77 -18.14
CA ASN A 216 13.48 3.19 -16.75
C ASN A 216 14.78 2.90 -16.00
N THR A 217 15.51 3.95 -15.66
CA THR A 217 16.76 3.89 -14.88
C THR A 217 16.51 4.08 -13.38
N GLY A 218 15.25 4.24 -12.99
CA GLY A 218 14.81 4.29 -11.60
C GLY A 218 14.77 2.92 -10.94
N LEU A 219 14.57 2.93 -9.62
CA LEU A 219 14.53 1.73 -8.79
C LEU A 219 13.15 1.05 -8.73
N THR A 220 12.11 1.71 -9.21
CA THR A 220 10.73 1.19 -9.19
C THR A 220 10.00 1.37 -10.53
N PRO A 221 8.93 0.58 -10.77
CA PRO A 221 8.11 0.72 -11.97
C PRO A 221 7.59 2.14 -12.15
N LEU A 222 7.69 2.68 -13.36
CA LEU A 222 7.19 4.02 -13.71
C LEU A 222 5.88 3.90 -14.50
N SER A 223 4.81 4.51 -13.99
CA SER A 223 3.57 4.63 -14.77
C SER A 223 3.79 5.52 -16.00
N THR A 224 3.37 5.02 -17.17
CA THR A 224 3.48 5.79 -18.42
C THR A 224 2.56 7.00 -18.47
N SER A 225 1.56 7.07 -17.58
CA SER A 225 0.71 8.26 -17.39
C SER A 225 1.45 9.47 -16.81
N LEU A 226 2.61 9.25 -16.18
CA LEU A 226 3.47 10.30 -15.62
C LEU A 226 4.55 10.75 -16.60
N VAL A 227 4.60 10.17 -17.79
CA VAL A 227 5.54 10.54 -18.84
C VAL A 227 4.85 11.54 -19.77
N SER A 228 5.58 12.56 -20.19
CA SER A 228 5.13 13.43 -21.27
C SER A 228 6.22 13.58 -22.31
N VAL A 229 5.81 13.65 -23.58
CA VAL A 229 6.73 13.78 -24.72
C VAL A 229 6.49 15.13 -25.37
N LYS A 230 7.57 15.87 -25.60
CA LYS A 230 7.58 17.11 -26.38
C LYS A 230 8.50 16.96 -27.58
N VAL A 231 8.08 17.53 -28.70
CA VAL A 231 8.89 17.63 -29.91
C VAL A 231 8.98 19.11 -30.27
N ALA A 232 10.20 19.64 -30.38
CA ALA A 232 10.45 21.06 -30.62
C ALA A 232 9.70 21.98 -29.62
N GLY A 233 9.63 21.55 -28.35
CA GLY A 233 8.96 22.28 -27.28
C GLY A 233 7.43 22.18 -27.27
N GLN A 234 6.82 21.44 -28.20
CA GLN A 234 5.37 21.21 -28.23
C GLN A 234 5.02 19.84 -27.66
N SER A 235 4.06 19.78 -26.73
CA SER A 235 3.53 18.52 -26.22
C SER A 235 2.83 17.74 -27.32
N VAL A 236 3.20 16.48 -27.46
CA VAL A 236 2.63 15.55 -28.45
C VAL A 236 1.92 14.42 -27.73
N SER A 237 0.79 13.98 -28.28
CA SER A 237 0.15 12.75 -27.81
C SER A 237 1.02 11.55 -28.18
N PHE A 238 1.20 10.63 -27.25
CA PHE A 238 1.90 9.37 -27.47
C PHE A 238 1.02 8.19 -27.04
N ALA A 239 1.24 7.04 -27.68
CA ALA A 239 0.62 5.79 -27.28
C ALA A 239 1.71 4.89 -26.65
N PRO A 240 1.69 4.70 -25.31
CA PRO A 240 2.63 3.79 -24.68
C PRO A 240 2.26 2.33 -24.99
N SER A 241 3.26 1.48 -25.22
CA SER A 241 3.05 0.04 -25.41
C SER A 241 2.67 -0.69 -24.11
N VAL A 242 2.91 -0.07 -22.95
CA VAL A 242 2.72 -0.62 -21.61
C VAL A 242 2.11 0.43 -20.66
N ALA A 243 1.36 -0.02 -19.65
CA ALA A 243 0.83 0.87 -18.61
C ALA A 243 1.91 1.34 -17.62
N GLU A 244 2.93 0.52 -17.40
CA GLU A 244 4.07 0.78 -16.51
C GLU A 244 5.35 0.24 -17.15
N ILE A 245 6.47 0.90 -16.88
CA ILE A 245 7.81 0.51 -17.30
C ILE A 245 8.53 -0.03 -16.05
N PRO A 246 8.74 -1.36 -15.91
CA PRO A 246 9.47 -1.91 -14.77
C PRO A 246 10.87 -1.33 -14.62
N ALA A 247 11.44 -1.38 -13.41
CA ALA A 247 12.80 -0.89 -13.17
C ALA A 247 13.82 -1.66 -14.03
N GLY A 248 14.68 -0.92 -14.74
CA GLY A 248 15.70 -1.48 -15.65
C GLY A 248 15.19 -1.84 -17.06
N ASP A 249 13.87 -1.90 -17.26
CA ASP A 249 13.25 -2.27 -18.53
C ASP A 249 13.11 -1.10 -19.49
N THR A 250 12.90 -1.43 -20.77
CA THR A 250 12.65 -0.47 -21.85
C THR A 250 11.18 -0.42 -22.23
N ALA A 251 10.72 0.75 -22.66
CA ALA A 251 9.42 0.94 -23.27
C ALA A 251 9.54 1.72 -24.57
N VAL A 252 8.58 1.49 -25.47
CA VAL A 252 8.48 2.18 -26.75
C VAL A 252 7.21 3.02 -26.74
N PHE A 253 7.37 4.30 -27.08
CA PHE A 253 6.28 5.24 -27.26
C PHE A 253 6.13 5.57 -28.74
N ALA A 254 4.97 5.27 -29.30
CA ALA A 254 4.63 5.71 -30.64
C ALA A 254 4.12 7.15 -30.58
N VAL A 255 4.87 8.10 -31.13
CA VAL A 255 4.50 9.52 -31.15
C VAL A 255 3.53 9.77 -32.31
N ASN A 256 2.45 10.51 -32.05
CA ASN A 256 1.46 10.81 -33.09
C ASN A 256 1.97 11.85 -34.09
N GLU A 257 2.09 11.42 -35.35
CA GLU A 257 2.62 12.20 -36.47
C GLU A 257 1.83 13.48 -36.77
N ILE A 258 0.50 13.48 -36.52
CA ILE A 258 -0.36 14.65 -36.81
C ILE A 258 -0.01 15.83 -35.89
N GLY A 259 0.42 15.56 -34.65
CA GLY A 259 0.86 16.59 -33.72
C GLY A 259 2.19 17.22 -34.14
N ILE A 260 3.11 16.41 -34.69
CA ILE A 260 4.44 16.83 -35.12
C ILE A 260 4.39 17.65 -36.42
N LEU A 261 3.46 17.33 -37.33
CA LEU A 261 3.37 17.90 -38.68
C LEU A 261 2.68 19.28 -38.77
N SER A 262 2.14 19.81 -37.67
CA SER A 262 1.48 21.13 -37.65
C SER A 262 2.45 22.31 -37.57
N GLY A 263 3.74 22.06 -37.29
CA GLY A 263 4.83 23.03 -37.44
C GLY A 263 5.62 22.74 -38.72
N GLU A 264 5.64 23.66 -39.67
CA GLU A 264 6.50 23.51 -40.85
C GLU A 264 7.99 23.51 -40.45
N GLY A 265 8.75 22.50 -40.91
CA GLY A 265 10.22 22.47 -40.80
C GLY A 265 10.77 21.38 -39.88
N MET A 266 11.31 20.35 -40.53
CA MET A 266 12.07 19.19 -40.04
C MET A 266 12.87 19.35 -38.74
N GLY A 267 12.86 18.29 -37.91
CA GLY A 267 13.84 18.07 -36.84
C GLY A 267 13.60 18.95 -35.62
N GLY A 268 13.35 18.31 -34.48
CA GLY A 268 13.14 19.00 -33.20
C GLY A 268 13.92 18.31 -32.10
N ALA A 269 14.33 19.08 -31.08
CA ALA A 269 14.72 18.47 -29.82
C ALA A 269 13.53 17.64 -29.31
N LEU A 270 13.74 16.33 -29.19
CA LEU A 270 12.83 15.44 -28.48
C LEU A 270 13.13 15.63 -27.00
N GLU A 271 12.12 15.96 -26.22
CA GLU A 271 12.19 15.99 -24.77
C GLU A 271 11.17 14.98 -24.23
N ILE A 272 11.61 14.18 -23.29
CA ILE A 272 10.83 13.19 -22.58
C ILE A 272 10.94 13.58 -21.12
N ASP A 273 9.83 14.10 -20.60
CA ASP A 273 9.71 14.47 -19.21
C ASP A 273 9.11 13.29 -18.45
N SER A 274 9.75 12.93 -17.36
CA SER A 274 9.24 12.02 -16.35
C SER A 274 9.40 12.66 -14.98
N PRO A 275 8.84 12.06 -13.91
CA PRO A 275 9.02 12.61 -12.57
C PRO A 275 10.50 12.72 -12.18
N GLY A 276 11.37 11.80 -12.56
CA GLY A 276 12.76 11.83 -12.10
C GLY A 276 13.67 12.81 -12.84
N ASN A 277 13.41 13.05 -14.13
CA ASN A 277 14.25 13.86 -14.98
C ASN A 277 13.56 14.26 -16.30
N THR A 278 14.19 15.18 -17.01
CA THR A 278 13.98 15.37 -18.45
C THR A 278 15.15 14.74 -19.18
N THR A 279 14.85 13.89 -20.16
CA THR A 279 15.84 13.30 -21.08
C THR A 279 15.42 13.53 -22.52
N GLY A 280 16.32 13.39 -23.48
CA GLY A 280 16.02 13.75 -24.85
C GLY A 280 17.26 13.76 -25.74
N ASP A 281 17.01 13.90 -27.04
CA ASP A 281 18.06 14.08 -28.03
C ASP A 281 17.55 14.87 -29.24
N ALA A 282 18.45 15.32 -30.10
CA ALA A 282 18.13 15.88 -31.40
C ALA A 282 17.71 14.74 -32.34
N VAL A 283 16.40 14.48 -32.41
CA VAL A 283 15.84 13.45 -33.29
C VAL A 283 15.37 14.10 -34.59
N ALA A 284 16.00 13.70 -35.69
CA ALA A 284 15.44 13.93 -37.01
C ALA A 284 14.36 12.87 -37.25
N PHE A 285 13.09 13.21 -37.00
CA PHE A 285 11.99 12.39 -37.48
C PHE A 285 12.02 12.42 -39.01
N ASP A 286 12.57 11.35 -39.61
CA ASP A 286 12.68 11.20 -41.06
C ASP A 286 11.32 10.84 -41.63
N TYR A 287 10.43 11.84 -41.67
CA TYR A 287 9.24 11.78 -42.50
C TYR A 287 9.69 11.93 -43.94
N LEU A 288 10.17 10.84 -44.54
CA LEU A 288 10.49 10.77 -45.95
C LEU A 288 9.33 11.39 -46.74
N SER A 289 9.59 12.57 -47.31
CA SER A 289 8.66 13.33 -48.16
C SER A 289 8.08 12.52 -49.32
N SER A 290 8.63 11.33 -49.60
CA SER A 290 8.24 10.41 -50.66
C SER A 290 7.08 9.46 -50.33
N THR A 291 6.59 9.37 -49.08
CA THR A 291 5.47 8.48 -48.72
C THR A 291 4.14 9.21 -48.48
N LYS A 292 4.05 10.48 -48.87
CA LYS A 292 2.81 11.26 -48.83
C LYS A 292 2.06 11.13 -50.16
N GLY A 293 1.26 10.07 -50.31
CA GLY A 293 0.25 9.97 -51.36
C GLY A 293 -1.07 10.58 -50.89
N TYR A 294 -1.23 11.90 -51.02
CA TYR A 294 -2.55 12.54 -50.83
C TYR A 294 -3.26 12.60 -52.17
N TRP A 295 -4.41 11.92 -52.26
CA TRP A 295 -5.26 11.95 -53.44
C TRP A 295 -6.18 13.18 -53.38
N LYS A 296 -6.17 14.00 -54.43
CA LYS A 296 -7.19 15.02 -54.67
C LYS A 296 -7.62 14.92 -56.13
N PHE A 297 -8.93 14.86 -56.36
CA PHE A 297 -9.51 14.91 -57.70
C PHE A 297 -9.47 16.36 -58.18
N ASP A 298 -8.80 16.61 -59.31
CA ASP A 298 -8.72 17.94 -59.90
C ASP A 298 -10.08 18.42 -60.41
N GLU A 299 -10.30 19.72 -60.23
CA GLU A 299 -11.44 20.47 -60.74
C GLU A 299 -11.55 20.33 -62.27
N LEU A 300 -12.55 19.59 -62.72
CA LEU A 300 -13.09 19.72 -64.06
C LEU A 300 -13.75 21.10 -64.20
N ASN A 301 -12.97 22.08 -64.64
CA ASN A 301 -13.53 23.30 -65.20
C ASN A 301 -14.23 22.95 -66.52
N LEU A 302 -15.54 22.72 -66.48
CA LEU A 302 -16.38 22.74 -67.66
C LEU A 302 -17.58 23.65 -67.40
N ALA A 303 -17.61 24.75 -68.15
CA ALA A 303 -18.79 25.53 -68.44
C ALA A 303 -19.93 24.60 -68.90
N GLY A 304 -20.81 24.21 -67.97
CA GLY A 304 -21.85 23.22 -68.20
C GLY A 304 -22.06 22.35 -66.96
N GLY A 305 -22.56 22.96 -65.89
CA GLY A 305 -22.61 22.40 -64.54
C GLY A 305 -23.03 20.93 -64.45
N ARG A 306 -22.11 20.12 -63.91
CA ARG A 306 -22.45 19.00 -63.02
C ARG A 306 -21.45 19.00 -61.87
N ALA A 307 -21.97 19.19 -60.65
CA ALA A 307 -21.21 19.06 -59.43
C ALA A 307 -20.72 17.61 -59.26
N ILE A 308 -19.48 17.44 -58.82
CA ILE A 308 -19.01 16.16 -58.27
C ILE A 308 -19.25 16.24 -56.76
N PRO A 309 -20.12 15.39 -56.19
CA PRO A 309 -20.43 15.45 -54.77
C PRO A 309 -19.23 15.04 -53.93
N ASP A 310 -18.86 15.90 -52.99
CA ASP A 310 -18.00 15.54 -51.88
C ASP A 310 -18.73 14.51 -51.00
N HIS A 311 -18.16 13.29 -50.92
CA HIS A 311 -18.65 12.24 -50.03
C HIS A 311 -17.83 12.16 -48.73
N SER A 312 -16.86 13.05 -48.51
CA SER A 312 -16.03 13.08 -47.29
C SER A 312 -16.75 13.75 -46.11
N GLY A 313 -17.77 14.58 -46.37
CA GLY A 313 -18.67 15.11 -45.35
C GLY A 313 -18.06 16.15 -44.41
N ASN A 314 -16.89 16.71 -44.75
CA ASN A 314 -16.18 17.66 -43.87
C ASN A 314 -16.32 19.14 -44.28
N GLY A 315 -16.85 19.44 -45.48
CA GLY A 315 -17.41 20.76 -45.82
C GLY A 315 -16.44 21.94 -45.84
N ILE A 316 -15.14 21.72 -46.09
CA ILE A 316 -14.14 22.81 -46.16
C ILE A 316 -13.35 22.72 -47.47
N ASP A 317 -13.68 23.59 -48.42
CA ASP A 317 -12.94 23.75 -49.67
C ASP A 317 -11.74 24.70 -49.48
N GLY A 318 -10.55 24.28 -49.92
CA GLY A 318 -9.33 25.09 -49.89
C GLY A 318 -8.52 24.99 -51.19
N SER A 319 -7.93 26.12 -51.64
CA SER A 319 -7.15 26.28 -52.88
C SER A 319 -5.68 26.58 -52.62
N PHE A 320 -4.73 26.00 -53.37
CA PHE A 320 -3.33 26.47 -53.38
C PHE A 320 -2.60 26.29 -54.73
N VAL A 321 -1.53 27.07 -54.91
CA VAL A 321 -0.78 27.39 -56.14
C VAL A 321 0.59 26.69 -56.15
N GLY A 322 0.99 26.09 -57.28
CA GLY A 322 2.35 25.57 -57.51
C GLY A 322 2.55 24.87 -58.87
N THR A 323 3.81 24.80 -59.35
CA THR A 323 4.16 24.36 -60.72
C THR A 323 4.39 22.86 -60.83
N LEU A 324 3.66 22.19 -61.73
CA LEU A 324 3.74 20.74 -62.02
C LEU A 324 5.07 20.33 -62.70
N ARG A 325 5.63 19.18 -62.31
CA ARG A 325 6.61 18.43 -63.12
C ARG A 325 5.97 17.11 -63.60
N ASN A 326 6.11 16.83 -64.89
CA ASN A 326 5.53 15.67 -65.57
C ASN A 326 6.01 14.34 -64.96
N VAL A 327 5.08 13.55 -64.45
CA VAL A 327 5.27 12.11 -64.18
C VAL A 327 4.48 11.37 -65.27
N GLN A 328 5.16 10.59 -66.11
CA GLN A 328 4.49 9.75 -67.10
C GLN A 328 3.87 8.53 -66.40
N MET A 329 2.54 8.47 -66.38
CA MET A 329 1.81 7.25 -66.04
C MET A 329 1.68 6.35 -67.29
N ARG A 330 2.04 5.06 -67.16
CA ARG A 330 1.64 4.03 -68.13
C ARG A 330 0.24 3.58 -67.79
N GLU A 331 -0.70 3.77 -68.71
CA GLU A 331 -2.01 3.14 -68.66
C GLU A 331 -1.87 1.61 -68.74
N TYR A 332 -2.50 0.92 -67.79
CA TYR A 332 -2.85 -0.48 -67.91
C TYR A 332 -4.32 -0.51 -68.35
N ILE A 333 -4.55 -0.80 -69.64
CA ILE A 333 -5.89 -1.08 -70.17
C ILE A 333 -6.16 -2.56 -69.91
N PRO A 334 -7.34 -2.94 -69.36
CA PRO A 334 -7.64 -4.30 -68.88
C PRO A 334 -7.58 -5.39 -69.95
#